data_AF-A0A2N2SKH5-F1
#
_entry.id   AF-A0A2N2SKH5-F1
#
_cell.length_a   1.000
_cell.length_b   1.000
_cell.length_c   1.000
_cell.angle_alpha   90.00
_cell.angle_beta   90.00
_cell.angle_gamma   90.00
#
_symmetry.space_group_name_H-M   'P 1'
#
loop_
_entity.id
_entity.type
_entity.pdbx_description
1 polymer ?
#
loop_
_entity_poly.entity_id
_entity_poly.type
_entity_poly.pdbx_seq_one_letter_code
_entity_poly.pdbx_strand_id
1 'polypeptide(L)'
;MAAPGLLAAFEPLNGAVDLDRLPLLRTPLESWMPLFEAAGLGAREEPASGPRLVDLGLLLEAAASGQGVAPGRPSLARAWLQAGSLVPLFGISAAARTQYYIATATPQGPAATFAHWLRETSRTAEQEAVELLSRLT
;
A
#
# COMPACT_ATOMS: atom_id res chain seq x y z
N MET A 1 5.27 -2.71 0.23
CA MET A 1 5.30 -3.76 -0.81
C MET A 1 6.44 -3.47 -1.76
N ALA A 2 7.04 -4.49 -2.36
CA ALA A 2 8.13 -4.33 -3.33
C ALA A 2 8.17 -5.49 -4.32
N ALA A 3 8.89 -5.31 -5.43
CA ALA A 3 9.19 -6.39 -6.35
C ALA A 3 10.13 -7.43 -5.70
N PRO A 4 9.90 -8.74 -5.90
CA PRO A 4 10.81 -9.78 -5.39
C PRO A 4 12.26 -9.61 -5.86
N GLY A 5 12.46 -9.18 -7.12
CA GLY A 5 13.80 -8.93 -7.67
C GLY A 5 14.56 -7.80 -6.96
N LEU A 6 13.84 -6.79 -6.45
CA LEU A 6 14.47 -5.77 -5.59
C LEU A 6 14.92 -6.40 -4.28
N LEU A 7 14.07 -7.18 -3.62
CA LEU A 7 14.39 -7.77 -2.31
C LEU A 7 15.59 -8.70 -2.38
N ALA A 8 15.67 -9.53 -3.42
CA ALA A 8 16.79 -10.44 -3.67
C ALA A 8 18.15 -9.71 -3.75
N ALA A 9 18.18 -8.48 -4.27
CA ALA A 9 19.40 -7.68 -4.37
C ALA A 9 19.91 -7.16 -3.01
N PHE A 10 19.08 -7.22 -1.96
CA PHE A 10 19.40 -6.72 -0.61
C PHE A 10 19.43 -7.83 0.45
N GLU A 11 19.32 -9.10 0.04
CA GLU A 11 19.40 -10.23 0.95
C GLU A 11 20.76 -10.32 1.68
N PRO A 12 20.78 -10.82 2.93
CA PRO A 12 19.63 -11.22 3.72
C PRO A 12 18.87 -10.03 4.32
N LEU A 13 17.53 -10.14 4.37
CA LEU A 13 16.63 -9.24 5.09
C LEU A 13 16.05 -10.03 6.28
N ASN A 14 16.29 -9.54 7.50
CA ASN A 14 15.96 -10.21 8.76
C ASN A 14 14.73 -9.59 9.45
N GLY A 15 14.18 -8.51 8.92
CA GLY A 15 12.91 -7.96 9.39
C GLY A 15 12.74 -6.48 9.10
N ALA A 16 11.79 -5.86 9.79
CA ALA A 16 11.44 -4.45 9.67
C ALA A 16 12.64 -3.49 9.72
N VAL A 17 13.64 -3.79 10.55
CA VAL A 17 14.83 -2.94 10.72
C VAL A 17 15.61 -2.76 9.41
N ASP A 18 15.53 -3.72 8.50
CA ASP A 18 16.21 -3.66 7.20
C ASP A 18 15.52 -2.72 6.20
N LEU A 19 14.36 -2.13 6.53
CA LEU A 19 13.75 -1.07 5.71
C LEU A 19 14.71 0.10 5.45
N ASP A 20 15.68 0.36 6.33
CA ASP A 20 16.72 1.37 6.15
C ASP A 20 17.66 1.11 4.98
N ARG A 21 17.83 -0.16 4.64
CA ARG A 21 18.73 -0.59 3.57
C ARG A 21 18.03 -0.50 2.22
N LEU A 22 16.71 -0.39 2.21
CA LEU A 22 15.89 -0.45 1.01
C LEU A 22 15.55 0.96 0.51
N PRO A 23 15.53 1.18 -0.83
CA PRO A 23 15.03 2.43 -1.38
C PRO A 23 13.53 2.57 -1.09
N LEU A 24 13.15 3.58 -0.31
CA LEU A 24 11.76 3.85 0.05
C LEU A 24 11.15 4.88 -0.92
N LEU A 25 10.10 4.48 -1.63
CA LEU A 25 9.33 5.36 -2.49
C LEU A 25 8.40 6.24 -1.65
N ARG A 26 8.19 7.47 -2.12
CA ARG A 26 7.47 8.50 -1.36
C ARG A 26 6.22 8.96 -2.08
N THR A 27 5.19 9.30 -1.32
CA THR A 27 3.99 9.94 -1.84
C THR A 27 3.39 10.88 -0.79
N PRO A 28 2.77 12.01 -1.18
CA PRO A 28 1.95 12.79 -0.24
C PRO A 28 0.66 12.09 0.19
N LEU A 29 0.23 11.05 -0.52
CA LEU A 29 -1.08 10.43 -0.34
C LEU A 29 -1.10 9.40 0.81
N GLU A 30 0.06 8.82 1.11
CA GLU A 30 0.27 7.81 2.14
C GLU A 30 1.61 8.07 2.85
N SER A 31 1.56 8.25 4.16
CA SER A 31 2.76 8.43 5.01
C SER A 31 3.34 7.07 5.40
N TRP A 32 4.66 7.01 5.54
CA TRP A 32 5.36 5.86 6.10
C TRP A 32 5.19 5.70 7.61
N MET A 33 4.90 6.79 8.33
CA MET A 33 4.83 6.80 9.80
C MET A 33 3.97 5.67 10.40
N PRO A 34 2.72 5.41 9.94
CA PRO A 34 1.92 4.31 10.49
C PRO A 34 2.59 2.94 10.32
N LEU A 35 3.28 2.70 9.21
CA LEU A 35 3.99 1.44 8.98
C LEU A 35 5.24 1.36 9.87
N PHE A 36 5.97 2.47 10.05
CA PHE A 36 7.10 2.50 10.98
C PHE A 36 6.64 2.25 12.42
N GLU A 37 5.55 2.86 12.87
CA GLU A 37 4.96 2.61 14.18
C GLU A 37 4.59 1.12 14.35
N ALA A 38 3.86 0.55 13.39
CA ALA A 38 3.47 -0.86 13.38
C ALA A 38 4.67 -1.83 13.36
N ALA A 39 5.81 -1.38 12.80
CA ALA A 39 7.04 -2.14 12.70
C ALA A 39 7.99 -1.97 13.90
N GLY A 40 7.60 -1.22 14.94
CA GLY A 40 8.45 -0.92 16.10
C GLY A 40 9.55 0.12 15.82
N LEU A 41 9.42 0.87 14.73
CA LEU A 41 10.35 1.89 14.25
C LEU A 41 9.81 3.32 14.42
N GLY A 42 8.89 3.55 15.36
CA GLY A 42 8.18 4.84 15.51
C GLY A 42 9.06 6.06 15.83
N ALA A 43 10.32 5.87 16.22
CA ALA A 43 11.29 6.96 16.39
C ALA A 43 11.88 7.46 15.06
N ARG A 44 11.56 6.81 13.93
CA ARG A 44 12.07 7.21 12.61
C ARG A 44 11.30 8.37 12.03
N GLU A 45 12.01 9.14 11.21
CA GLU A 45 11.45 10.21 10.40
C GLU A 45 10.95 9.68 9.05
N GLU A 46 10.00 10.40 8.46
CA GLU A 46 9.51 10.15 7.10
C GLU A 46 10.67 10.23 6.08
N PRO A 47 10.73 9.35 5.06
CA PRO A 47 11.82 9.39 4.08
C PRO A 47 11.96 10.75 3.39
N ALA A 48 13.14 11.36 3.48
CA ALA A 48 13.40 12.70 2.94
C ALA A 48 13.97 12.69 1.50
N SER A 49 14.40 11.53 0.99
CA SER A 49 15.07 11.37 -0.31
C SER A 49 14.40 10.31 -1.19
N GLY A 50 14.78 10.26 -2.47
CA GLY A 50 14.23 9.31 -3.45
C GLY A 50 13.00 9.82 -4.22
N PRO A 51 12.49 9.05 -5.18
CA PRO A 51 11.35 9.45 -6.02
C PRO A 51 10.11 9.78 -5.19
N ARG A 52 9.45 10.89 -5.52
CA ARG A 52 8.18 11.31 -4.92
C ARG A 52 7.09 11.25 -5.99
N LEU A 53 6.21 10.25 -5.87
CA LEU A 53 5.14 9.96 -6.82
C LEU A 53 3.81 10.43 -6.23
N VAL A 54 3.09 11.27 -6.98
CA VAL A 54 1.85 11.91 -6.52
C VAL A 54 0.58 11.17 -6.92
N ASP A 55 0.75 9.96 -7.47
CA ASP A 55 -0.33 9.05 -7.85
C ASP A 55 0.00 7.66 -7.28
N LEU A 56 -0.99 7.02 -6.67
CA LEU A 56 -0.79 5.71 -6.04
C LEU A 56 -0.60 4.58 -7.05
N GLY A 57 -1.20 4.67 -8.24
CA GLY A 57 -0.98 3.72 -9.32
C GLY A 57 0.47 3.79 -9.82
N LEU A 58 0.98 5.00 -10.07
CA LEU A 58 2.39 5.19 -10.45
C LEU A 58 3.36 4.75 -9.35
N LEU A 59 3.02 4.99 -8.08
CA LEU A 59 3.81 4.53 -6.93
C LEU A 59 3.93 3.00 -6.90
N LEU A 60 2.81 2.30 -7.08
CA LEU A 60 2.77 0.83 -7.07
C LEU A 60 3.45 0.24 -8.30
N GLU A 61 3.28 0.85 -9.48
CA GLU A 61 3.97 0.44 -10.71
C GLU A 61 5.49 0.59 -10.58
N ALA A 62 5.96 1.70 -10.00
CA ALA A 62 7.39 1.91 -9.74
C ALA A 62 7.94 0.86 -8.76
N ALA A 63 7.18 0.50 -7.72
CA ALA A 63 7.56 -0.57 -6.80
C ALA A 63 7.61 -1.94 -7.48
N ALA A 64 6.61 -2.25 -8.33
CA ALA A 64 6.54 -3.49 -9.10
C ALA A 64 7.67 -3.61 -10.13
N SER A 65 8.13 -2.46 -10.63
CA SER A 65 9.31 -2.33 -11.50
C SER A 65 10.64 -2.39 -10.74
N GLY A 66 10.62 -2.64 -9.42
CA GLY A 66 11.84 -2.75 -8.62
C GLY A 66 12.54 -1.43 -8.30
N GLN A 67 11.87 -0.28 -8.45
CA GLN A 67 12.47 1.02 -8.15
C GLN A 67 12.51 1.35 -6.65
N GLY A 68 11.76 0.60 -5.83
CA GLY A 68 11.77 0.73 -4.38
C GLY A 68 10.62 0.03 -3.69
N VAL A 69 10.60 0.15 -2.37
CA VAL A 69 9.49 -0.28 -1.52
C VAL A 69 8.47 0.85 -1.47
N ALA A 70 7.19 0.54 -1.67
CA ALA A 70 6.11 1.50 -1.54
C ALA A 70 5.21 1.20 -0.32
N PRO A 71 4.75 2.23 0.42
CA PRO A 71 3.52 2.12 1.17
C PRO A 71 2.37 2.04 0.15
N GLY A 72 1.41 1.14 0.37
CA GLY A 72 0.38 0.91 -0.64
C GLY A 72 -0.86 0.24 -0.09
N ARG A 73 -2.00 0.54 -0.71
CA ARG A 73 -3.27 -0.10 -0.39
C ARG A 73 -3.34 -1.46 -1.08
N PRO A 74 -3.57 -2.56 -0.32
CA PRO A 74 -3.67 -3.89 -0.92
C PRO A 74 -4.76 -4.00 -1.99
N SER A 75 -5.89 -3.33 -1.80
CA SER A 75 -6.98 -3.30 -2.79
C SER A 75 -6.58 -2.69 -4.13
N LEU A 76 -5.70 -1.67 -4.11
CA LEU A 76 -5.16 -1.06 -5.32
C LEU A 76 -4.03 -1.92 -5.92
N ALA A 77 -3.23 -2.57 -5.07
CA ALA A 77 -2.11 -3.42 -5.47
C ALA A 77 -2.53 -4.84 -5.94
N ARG A 78 -3.82 -5.17 -5.89
CA ARG A 78 -4.36 -6.53 -6.04
C ARG A 78 -3.83 -7.27 -7.28
N ALA A 79 -3.81 -6.61 -8.44
CA ALA A 79 -3.34 -7.24 -9.68
C ALA A 79 -1.86 -7.63 -9.59
N TRP A 80 -0.99 -6.75 -9.10
CA TRP A 80 0.43 -7.03 -8.94
C TRP A 80 0.71 -8.06 -7.83
N LEU A 81 -0.06 -8.04 -6.75
CA LEU A 81 0.03 -9.04 -5.69
C LEU A 81 -0.36 -10.44 -6.19
N GLN A 82 -1.45 -10.54 -6.97
CA GLN A 82 -1.87 -11.81 -7.58
C GLN A 82 -0.86 -12.33 -8.59
N ALA A 83 -0.26 -11.45 -9.38
CA ALA A 83 0.78 -11.80 -10.35
C ALA A 83 2.14 -12.12 -9.69
N GLY A 84 2.31 -11.84 -8.39
CA GLY A 84 3.59 -11.97 -7.68
C GLY A 84 4.64 -10.92 -8.05
N SER A 85 4.28 -9.92 -8.86
CA SER A 85 5.18 -8.80 -9.19
C SER A 85 5.34 -7.81 -8.03
N LEU A 86 4.43 -7.83 -7.06
CA LEU A 86 4.60 -7.21 -5.75
C LEU A 86 4.40 -8.25 -4.66
N VAL A 87 5.17 -8.13 -3.58
CA VAL A 87 4.99 -8.92 -2.36
C VAL A 87 4.89 -8.01 -1.13
N PRO A 88 4.14 -8.40 -0.07
CA PRO A 88 4.21 -7.75 1.23
C PRO A 88 5.58 -7.98 1.88
N LEU A 89 5.97 -7.09 2.79
CA LEU A 89 7.24 -7.19 3.51
C LEU A 89 6.97 -7.33 5.01
N PHE A 90 7.67 -8.27 5.65
CA PHE A 90 7.80 -8.38 7.11
C PHE A 90 6.49 -8.49 7.89
N GLY A 91 5.36 -8.84 7.25
CA GLY A 91 4.05 -8.89 7.89
C GLY A 91 3.55 -7.53 8.44
N ILE A 92 4.14 -6.42 8.01
CA ILE A 92 3.78 -5.08 8.52
C ILE A 92 2.52 -4.60 7.82
N SER A 93 1.54 -4.19 8.61
CA SER A 93 0.32 -3.53 8.14
C SER A 93 -0.12 -2.46 9.13
N ALA A 94 -0.72 -1.39 8.62
CA ALA A 94 -1.24 -0.29 9.43
C ALA A 94 -2.49 0.30 8.77
N ALA A 95 -3.35 0.91 9.57
CA ALA A 95 -4.50 1.64 9.06
C ALA A 95 -4.03 2.88 8.28
N ALA A 96 -4.59 3.09 7.09
CA ALA A 96 -4.31 4.29 6.31
C ALA A 96 -4.78 5.55 7.05
N ARG A 97 -3.96 6.61 7.05
CA ARG A 97 -4.35 7.90 7.67
C ARG A 97 -5.41 8.62 6.86
N THR A 98 -5.39 8.46 5.54
CA THR A 98 -6.38 9.02 4.61
C THR A 98 -7.44 7.98 4.30
N GLN A 99 -8.70 8.40 4.14
CA GLN A 99 -9.82 7.50 3.85
C GLN A 99 -10.65 8.06 2.70
N TYR A 100 -11.26 7.17 1.91
CA TYR A 100 -12.15 7.56 0.82
C TYR A 100 -13.57 7.74 1.33
N TYR A 101 -14.21 8.85 0.95
CA TYR A 101 -15.58 9.16 1.29
C TYR A 101 -16.41 9.42 0.04
N ILE A 102 -17.68 9.05 0.09
CA ILE A 102 -18.65 9.34 -0.97
C ILE A 102 -19.53 10.49 -0.50
N ALA A 103 -19.48 11.60 -1.23
CA ALA A 103 -20.36 12.74 -1.02
C ALA A 103 -21.41 12.78 -2.15
N THR A 104 -22.69 12.85 -1.78
CA THR A 104 -23.81 12.96 -2.71
C THR A 104 -24.57 14.25 -2.47
N ALA A 105 -24.95 14.97 -3.53
CA ALA A 105 -25.72 16.22 -3.41
C ALA A 105 -27.13 16.00 -2.84
N THR A 106 -27.71 14.81 -3.08
CA THR A 106 -28.99 14.38 -2.51
C THR A 106 -28.85 12.98 -1.90
N PRO A 107 -29.50 12.70 -0.75
CA PRO A 107 -29.53 11.36 -0.17
C PRO A 107 -30.51 10.40 -0.87
N GLN A 108 -31.16 10.81 -1.98
CA GLN A 108 -32.12 9.98 -2.70
C GLN A 108 -31.83 9.87 -4.21
N GLY A 109 -32.54 8.95 -4.86
CA GLY A 109 -32.49 8.78 -6.31
C GLY A 109 -31.25 8.02 -6.80
N PRO A 110 -30.95 8.10 -8.12
CA PRO A 110 -29.90 7.30 -8.75
C PRO A 110 -28.51 7.48 -8.11
N ALA A 111 -28.19 8.69 -7.62
CA ALA A 111 -26.93 8.97 -6.95
C ALA A 111 -26.77 8.18 -5.64
N ALA A 112 -27.85 8.04 -4.86
CA ALA A 112 -27.84 7.24 -3.63
C ALA A 112 -27.70 5.74 -3.94
N THR A 113 -28.38 5.26 -4.99
CA THR A 113 -28.24 3.87 -5.46
C THR A 113 -26.82 3.56 -5.92
N PHE A 114 -26.22 4.46 -6.70
CA PHE A 114 -24.83 4.33 -7.14
C PHE A 114 -23.85 4.37 -5.96
N ALA A 115 -24.04 5.30 -5.02
CA ALA A 115 -23.23 5.39 -3.81
C ALA A 115 -23.28 4.11 -2.97
N HIS A 116 -24.47 3.51 -2.84
CA HIS A 116 -24.62 2.21 -2.18
C HIS A 116 -23.83 1.12 -2.91
N TRP A 117 -24.04 0.97 -4.22
CA TRP A 117 -23.29 -0.01 -5.03
C TRP A 117 -21.77 0.18 -4.92
N LEU A 118 -21.29 1.42 -4.94
CA LEU A 118 -19.87 1.73 -4.85
C LEU A 118 -19.29 1.33 -3.48
N ARG A 119 -20.03 1.55 -2.37
CA ARG A 119 -19.61 1.09 -1.04
C ARG A 119 -19.49 -0.43 -0.97
N GLU A 120 -20.48 -1.15 -1.50
CA GLU A 120 -20.45 -2.61 -1.53
C GLU A 120 -19.25 -3.10 -2.36
N THR A 121 -19.05 -2.53 -3.54
CA THR A 121 -17.93 -2.86 -4.44
C THR A 121 -16.57 -2.62 -3.76
N SER A 122 -16.41 -1.47 -3.10
CA SER A 122 -15.19 -1.16 -2.34
C SER A 122 -14.96 -2.13 -1.19
N ARG A 123 -16.01 -2.51 -0.45
CA ARG A 123 -15.90 -3.48 0.65
C ARG A 123 -15.46 -4.85 0.15
N THR A 124 -16.03 -5.32 -0.96
CA THR A 124 -15.60 -6.58 -1.58
C THR A 124 -14.13 -6.50 -1.99
N ALA A 125 -13.70 -5.41 -2.63
CA ALA A 125 -12.30 -5.23 -3.03
C ALA A 125 -11.33 -5.20 -1.83
N GLU A 126 -11.74 -4.61 -0.70
CA GLU A 126 -10.96 -4.62 0.55
C GLU A 126 -10.86 -6.03 1.14
N GLN A 127 -11.97 -6.77 1.20
CA GLN A 127 -12.01 -8.14 1.73
C GLN A 127 -11.12 -9.09 0.92
N GLU A 128 -11.22 -9.05 -0.40
CA GLU A 128 -10.39 -9.86 -1.30
C GLU A 128 -8.90 -9.53 -1.13
N ALA A 129 -8.56 -8.26 -0.90
CA ALA A 129 -7.18 -7.85 -0.71
C ALA A 129 -6.63 -8.29 0.66
N VAL A 130 -7.44 -8.25 1.71
CA VAL A 130 -7.08 -8.80 3.03
C VAL A 130 -6.84 -10.31 2.93
N GLU A 131 -7.71 -11.03 2.23
CA GLU A 131 -7.54 -12.47 2.00
C GLU A 131 -6.29 -12.78 1.17
N LEU A 132 -6.00 -11.97 0.15
CA LEU A 132 -4.78 -12.12 -0.63
C LEU A 132 -3.53 -11.91 0.24
N LEU A 133 -3.52 -10.90 1.10
CA LEU A 133 -2.40 -10.67 2.00
C LEU A 133 -2.19 -11.81 2.99
N SER A 134 -3.26 -12.34 3.59
CA SER A 134 -3.15 -13.42 4.59
C SER A 134 -2.59 -14.72 4.01
N ARG A 135 -2.66 -14.91 2.68
CA ARG A 135 -2.04 -16.05 1.97
C ARG A 135 -0.55 -15.82 1.67
N LEU A 136 -0.10 -14.57 1.68
CA LEU A 136 1.26 -14.16 1.29
C LEU A 136 2.18 -13.84 2.48
N THR A 137 1.62 -13.71 3.68
CA THR A 137 2.33 -13.44 4.95
C THR A 137 2.33 -14.66 5.84
#